data_AF-A0A2D4N654-F1
#
_entry.id   AF-A0A2D4N654-F1
#
_cell.length_a   1.000
_cell.length_b   1.000
_cell.length_c   1.000
_cell.angle_alpha   90.00
_cell.angle_beta   90.00
_cell.angle_gamma   90.00
#
_symmetry.space_group_name_H-M   'P 1'
#
loop_
_entity.id
_entity.type
_entity.pdbx_description
1 polymer ?
#
loop_
_entity_poly.entity_id
_entity_poly.type
_entity_poly.pdbx_seq_one_letter_code
_entity_poly.pdbx_strand_id
1 'polypeptide(L)'
;MTAVAGRKFYQIRLVRQLRPFLDRDALRTVTHAFVTSRLDYCNALYMGLPLGCTRRLQLAQNAAARVVMGAPWRARITPILRELHWLPVVFRVRFKVLATTFKELRSIGPSYLQDR
;
A
#
# COMPACT_ATOMS: atom_id res chain seq x y z
N MET A 1 7.38 -8.10 -14.13
CA MET A 1 6.47 -7.87 -12.97
C MET A 1 6.78 -8.73 -11.73
N THR A 2 7.50 -9.85 -11.84
CA THR A 2 7.89 -10.73 -10.72
C THR A 2 8.91 -10.10 -9.77
N ALA A 3 9.87 -9.32 -10.28
CA ALA A 3 10.91 -8.67 -9.47
C ALA A 3 10.36 -7.65 -8.44
N VAL A 4 9.29 -6.93 -8.80
CA VAL A 4 8.66 -5.93 -7.91
C VAL A 4 7.89 -6.61 -6.78
N ALA A 5 7.28 -7.77 -7.04
CA ALA A 5 6.59 -8.55 -6.01
C ALA A 5 7.59 -9.21 -5.04
N GLY A 6 8.69 -9.79 -5.53
CA GLY A 6 9.71 -10.44 -4.71
C GLY A 6 10.40 -9.47 -3.73
N ARG A 7 10.73 -8.25 -4.19
CA ARG A 7 11.32 -7.20 -3.33
C ARG A 7 10.38 -6.77 -2.20
N LYS A 8 9.07 -6.72 -2.43
CA LYS A 8 8.07 -6.36 -1.41
C LYS A 8 8.04 -7.39 -0.27
N PHE A 9 8.10 -8.69 -0.58
CA PHE A 9 8.12 -9.73 0.46
C PHE A 9 9.42 -9.77 1.26
N TYR A 10 10.56 -9.52 0.61
CA TYR A 10 11.83 -9.36 1.32
C TYR A 10 11.79 -8.20 2.32
N GLN A 11 11.26 -7.04 1.89
CA GLN A 11 11.12 -5.87 2.76
C GLN A 11 10.18 -6.14 3.93
N ILE A 12 9.05 -6.82 3.72
CA ILE A 12 8.16 -7.22 4.82
C ILE A 12 8.88 -8.13 5.83
N ARG A 13 9.75 -9.03 5.35
CA ARG A 13 10.55 -9.90 6.22
C ARG A 13 11.56 -9.11 7.04
N LEU A 14 12.20 -8.10 6.44
CA LEU A 14 13.10 -7.19 7.14
C LEU A 14 12.38 -6.39 8.22
N VAL A 15 11.21 -5.81 7.90
CA VAL A 15 10.37 -5.11 8.89
C VAL A 15 9.97 -6.03 10.04
N ARG A 16 9.66 -7.30 9.75
CA ARG A 16 9.33 -8.29 10.78
C ARG A 16 10.51 -8.57 11.73
N GLN A 17 11.75 -8.54 11.24
CA GLN A 17 12.96 -8.68 12.06
C GLN A 17 13.24 -7.44 12.91
N LEU A 18 12.88 -6.25 12.43
CA LEU A 18 13.07 -4.99 13.15
C LEU A 18 11.99 -4.73 14.21
N ARG A 19 10.83 -5.41 14.13
CA ARG A 19 9.72 -5.28 15.08
C ARG A 19 10.10 -5.32 16.57
N PRO A 20 10.91 -6.27 17.09
CA PRO A 20 11.27 -6.29 18.51
C PRO A 20 12.13 -5.09 18.96
N PHE A 21 12.71 -4.34 18.03
CA PHE A 21 13.60 -3.22 18.31
C PHE A 21 12.96 -1.85 18.08
N LEU A 22 11.73 -1.80 17.53
CA LEU A 22 11.08 -0.56 17.12
C LEU A 22 9.73 -0.41 17.83
N ASP A 23 9.45 0.82 18.24
CA ASP A 23 8.12 1.19 18.72
C ASP A 23 7.07 1.13 17.58
N ARG A 24 5.79 1.02 17.94
CA ARG A 24 4.69 0.79 17.01
C ARG A 24 4.57 1.90 15.96
N ASP A 25 4.81 3.15 16.33
CA ASP A 25 4.74 4.28 15.40
C ASP A 25 5.95 4.36 14.46
N ALA A 26 7.14 4.02 14.95
CA ALA A 26 8.31 3.85 14.10
C ALA A 26 8.10 2.69 13.11
N LEU A 27 7.50 1.57 13.56
CA LEU A 27 7.20 0.41 12.73
C LEU A 27 6.16 0.75 11.64
N ARG A 28 5.14 1.54 11.97
CA ARG A 28 4.18 2.09 10.99
C ARG A 28 4.90 2.90 9.93
N THR A 29 5.79 3.79 10.33
CA THR A 29 6.56 4.68 9.43
C THR A 29 7.49 3.88 8.51
N VAL A 30 8.24 2.93 9.06
CA VAL A 30 9.12 2.03 8.31
C VAL A 30 8.32 1.19 7.32
N THR A 31 7.20 0.61 7.76
CA THR A 31 6.32 -0.17 6.87
C THR A 31 5.74 0.69 5.77
N HIS A 32 5.40 1.94 6.10
CA HIS A 32 4.91 2.89 5.12
C HIS A 32 5.98 3.20 4.05
N ALA A 33 7.19 3.55 4.47
CA ALA A 33 8.30 3.85 3.58
C ALA A 33 8.66 2.67 2.66
N PHE A 34 8.70 1.44 3.19
CA PHE A 34 9.14 0.28 2.42
C PHE A 34 8.05 -0.36 1.57
N VAL A 35 6.80 -0.43 2.05
CA VAL A 35 5.73 -1.20 1.41
C VAL A 35 4.66 -0.30 0.82
N THR A 36 4.06 0.59 1.60
CA THR A 36 2.90 1.36 1.13
C THR A 36 3.31 2.44 0.14
N SER A 37 4.43 3.14 0.33
CA SER A 37 4.94 4.13 -0.62
C SER A 37 5.13 3.55 -2.02
N ARG A 38 5.67 2.32 -2.12
CA ARG A 38 5.84 1.61 -3.39
C ARG A 38 4.53 1.08 -3.98
N LEU A 39 3.56 0.77 -3.14
CA LEU A 39 2.20 0.47 -3.61
C LEU A 39 1.59 1.74 -4.18
N ASP A 40 1.70 2.85 -3.45
CA ASP A 40 1.04 4.10 -3.76
C ASP A 40 1.63 4.83 -4.97
N TYR A 41 2.94 4.68 -5.20
CA TYR A 41 3.62 5.18 -6.40
C TYR A 41 3.05 4.60 -7.70
N CYS A 42 2.75 3.30 -7.70
CA CYS A 42 2.23 2.62 -8.89
C CYS A 42 0.70 2.58 -8.95
N ASN A 43 -0.02 3.24 -8.04
CA ASN A 43 -1.48 3.13 -7.94
C ASN A 43 -2.20 3.47 -9.26
N ALA A 44 -1.74 4.48 -10.01
CA ALA A 44 -2.33 4.82 -11.30
C ALA A 44 -2.12 3.71 -12.35
N LEU A 45 -0.94 3.10 -12.37
CA LEU A 45 -0.59 1.98 -13.25
C LEU A 45 -1.33 0.68 -12.90
N TYR A 46 -1.97 0.63 -11.73
CA TYR A 46 -2.77 -0.52 -11.31
C TYR A 46 -4.20 -0.46 -11.84
N MET A 47 -4.63 0.68 -12.40
CA MET A 47 -5.91 0.77 -13.10
C MET A 47 -5.86 -0.12 -14.34
N GLY A 48 -6.73 -1.14 -14.41
CA GLY A 48 -6.81 -2.07 -15.53
C GLY A 48 -5.98 -3.35 -15.39
N LEU A 49 -5.26 -3.55 -14.28
CA LEU A 49 -4.53 -4.80 -14.07
C LEU A 49 -5.49 -6.01 -13.91
N PRO A 50 -5.10 -7.19 -14.42
CA PRO A 50 -5.86 -8.41 -14.21
C PRO A 50 -5.96 -8.74 -12.71
N LEU A 51 -7.10 -9.29 -12.29
CA LEU A 51 -7.45 -9.58 -10.89
C LEU A 51 -6.35 -10.35 -10.13
N GLY A 52 -5.59 -11.21 -10.82
CA GLY A 52 -4.47 -11.96 -10.23
C GLY A 52 -3.33 -11.07 -9.72
N CYS A 53 -3.00 -10.00 -10.43
CA CYS A 53 -1.97 -9.04 -10.02
C CYS A 53 -2.44 -8.23 -8.80
N THR A 54 -3.69 -7.78 -8.82
CA THR A 54 -4.32 -7.04 -7.71
C THR A 54 -4.40 -7.89 -6.45
N ARG A 55 -4.71 -9.19 -6.58
CA ARG A 55 -4.71 -10.13 -5.44
C ARG A 55 -3.32 -10.25 -4.79
N ARG A 56 -2.24 -10.32 -5.59
CA ARG A 56 -0.87 -10.37 -5.07
C ARG A 56 -0.50 -9.10 -4.30
N LEU A 57 -0.92 -7.93 -4.79
CA LEU A 57 -0.72 -6.66 -4.10
C LEU A 57 -1.49 -6.62 -2.77
N GLN A 58 -2.74 -7.10 -2.76
CA GLN A 58 -3.53 -7.20 -1.54
C GLN A 58 -2.88 -8.13 -0.51
N LEU A 59 -2.32 -9.27 -0.93
CA LEU A 59 -1.60 -10.18 -0.04
C LEU A 59 -0.37 -9.50 0.58
N ALA A 60 0.39 -8.72 -0.19
CA ALA A 60 1.53 -7.97 0.32
C ALA A 60 1.09 -6.91 1.35
N GLN A 61 0.03 -6.16 1.08
CA GLN A 61 -0.53 -5.20 2.04
C GLN A 61 -1.00 -5.88 3.33
N ASN A 62 -1.70 -7.01 3.19
CA ASN A 62 -2.22 -7.77 4.32
C ASN A 62 -1.09 -8.32 5.20
N ALA A 63 0.01 -8.79 4.58
CA ALA A 63 1.19 -9.26 5.31
C ALA A 63 1.87 -8.10 6.06
N ALA A 64 2.03 -6.94 5.42
CA ALA A 64 2.57 -5.74 6.06
C ALA A 64 1.72 -5.29 7.26
N ALA A 65 0.39 -5.23 7.11
CA ALA A 65 -0.52 -4.86 8.18
C ALA A 65 -0.43 -5.81 9.39
N ARG A 66 -0.30 -7.12 9.13
CA ARG A 66 -0.08 -8.12 10.19
C ARG A 66 1.25 -7.94 10.90
N VAL A 67 2.33 -7.61 10.18
CA VAL A 67 3.64 -7.34 10.80
C VAL A 67 3.55 -6.14 11.74
N VAL A 68 2.89 -5.05 11.32
CA VAL A 68 2.73 -3.85 12.16
C VAL A 68 1.88 -4.16 13.41
N MET A 69 0.79 -4.90 13.25
CA MET A 69 -0.09 -5.26 14.37
C MET A 69 0.42 -6.43 15.21
N GLY A 70 1.45 -7.13 14.76
CA GLY A 70 1.88 -8.38 15.40
C GLY A 70 0.85 -9.51 15.35
N ALA A 71 -0.09 -9.44 14.42
CA ALA A 71 -1.21 -10.38 14.37
C ALA A 71 -0.79 -11.75 13.77
N PRO A 72 -1.41 -12.86 14.22
CA PRO A 72 -1.12 -14.17 13.66
C PRO A 72 -1.56 -14.26 12.20
N TRP A 73 -0.97 -15.20 11.44
CA TRP A 73 -1.23 -15.33 10.01
C TRP A 73 -2.70 -15.64 9.68
N ARG A 74 -3.39 -16.36 10.57
CA ARG A 74 -4.82 -16.71 10.48
C ARG A 74 -5.76 -15.58 10.89
N ALA A 75 -5.24 -14.48 11.46
CA ALA A 75 -6.09 -13.38 11.91
C ALA A 75 -6.88 -12.79 10.74
N ARG A 76 -8.14 -12.45 11.04
CA ARG A 76 -9.02 -11.74 10.12
C ARG A 76 -8.41 -10.38 9.80
N ILE A 77 -8.25 -10.08 8.52
CA ILE A 77 -7.52 -8.89 8.08
C ILE A 77 -8.36 -7.60 8.15
N THR A 78 -9.68 -7.73 8.03
CA THR A 78 -10.61 -6.59 8.05
C THR A 78 -10.49 -5.72 9.32
N PRO A 79 -10.51 -6.26 10.55
CA PRO A 79 -10.35 -5.44 11.76
C PRO A 79 -8.96 -4.79 11.84
N ILE A 80 -7.91 -5.51 11.43
CA ILE A 80 -6.53 -5.01 11.40
C ILE A 80 -6.40 -3.78 10.49
N LEU A 81 -6.95 -3.87 9.28
CA LEU A 81 -6.93 -2.76 8.33
C LEU A 81 -7.72 -1.55 8.85
N ARG A 82 -8.86 -1.79 9.53
CA ARG A 82 -9.67 -0.74 10.13
C ARG A 82 -8.91 -0.01 11.24
N GLU A 83 -8.26 -0.74 12.14
CA GLU A 83 -7.45 -0.16 13.23
C GLU A 83 -6.24 0.62 12.72
N LEU A 84 -5.64 0.17 11.61
CA LEU A 84 -4.56 0.88 10.92
C LEU A 84 -5.06 2.04 10.05
N HIS A 85 -6.37 2.22 9.86
CA HIS A 85 -6.97 3.11 8.86
C HIS A 85 -6.48 2.87 7.43
N TRP A 86 -6.15 1.62 7.08
CA TRP A 86 -5.64 1.26 5.76
C TRP A 86 -6.77 0.77 4.82
N LEU A 87 -6.95 1.46 3.70
CA LEU A 87 -7.84 1.01 2.62
C LEU A 87 -7.26 -0.20 1.87
N PRO A 88 -8.08 -1.19 1.48
CA PRO A 88 -7.67 -2.25 0.55
C PRO A 88 -7.14 -1.69 -0.78
N VAL A 89 -6.25 -2.41 -1.45
CA VAL A 89 -5.53 -1.95 -2.65
C VAL A 89 -6.49 -1.45 -3.74
N VAL A 90 -7.59 -2.17 -3.98
CA VAL A 90 -8.60 -1.78 -4.99
C VAL A 90 -9.17 -0.40 -4.71
N PHE A 91 -9.50 -0.11 -3.44
CA PHE A 91 -10.05 1.18 -3.05
C PHE A 91 -8.99 2.27 -3.06
N ARG A 92 -7.73 1.96 -2.73
CA ARG A 92 -6.62 2.92 -2.84
C ARG A 92 -6.41 3.39 -4.27
N VAL A 93 -6.43 2.45 -5.23
CA VAL A 93 -6.31 2.78 -6.66
C VAL A 93 -7.46 3.71 -7.09
N ARG A 94 -8.71 3.33 -6.80
CA ARG A 94 -9.89 4.17 -7.13
C ARG A 94 -9.82 5.55 -6.50
N PHE A 95 -9.52 5.61 -5.19
CA PHE A 95 -9.41 6.85 -4.45
C PHE A 95 -8.33 7.76 -5.03
N LYS A 96 -7.15 7.21 -5.36
CA LYS A 96 -6.05 7.99 -5.93
C LYS A 96 -6.43 8.60 -7.27
N VAL A 97 -7.08 7.83 -8.14
CA VAL A 97 -7.56 8.30 -9.44
C VAL A 97 -8.56 9.43 -9.27
N LEU A 98 -9.61 9.23 -8.45
CA LEU A 98 -10.63 10.24 -8.19
C LEU A 98 -10.05 11.52 -7.58
N ALA A 99 -9.09 11.37 -6.65
CA ALA A 99 -8.42 12.50 -6.05
C ALA A 99 -7.53 13.26 -7.04
N THR A 100 -6.85 12.56 -7.96
CA THR A 100 -6.07 13.20 -9.02
C THR A 100 -6.99 13.90 -10.01
N THR A 101 -8.04 13.26 -10.53
CA THR A 101 -8.98 13.89 -11.48
C THR A 101 -9.66 15.12 -10.88
N PHE A 102 -10.04 15.06 -9.61
CA PHE A 102 -10.58 16.22 -8.90
C PHE A 102 -9.60 17.38 -8.77
N LYS A 103 -8.31 17.09 -8.54
CA LYS A 103 -7.26 18.12 -8.48
C LYS A 103 -7.04 18.78 -9.84
N GLU A 104 -7.04 18.00 -10.92
CA GLU A 104 -6.98 18.54 -12.28
C GLU A 104 -8.17 19.46 -12.59
N LEU A 105 -9.39 19.02 -12.28
CA LEU A 105 -10.61 19.81 -12.46
C LEU A 105 -10.58 21.15 -11.71
N ARG A 106 -9.82 21.25 -10.62
CA ARG A 106 -9.65 22.47 -9.83
C ARG A 106 -8.40 23.26 -10.16
N SER A 107 -7.61 22.84 -11.16
CA SER A 107 -6.33 23.46 -11.53
C SER A 107 -5.30 23.49 -10.39
N ILE A 108 -5.45 22.59 -9.40
CA ILE A 108 -4.50 22.34 -8.30
C ILE A 108 -3.63 21.11 -8.64
N GLY A 109 -3.89 20.48 -9.79
CA GLY A 109 -3.11 19.39 -10.34
C GLY A 109 -1.72 19.84 -10.80
N PRO A 110 -0.75 18.92 -10.89
CA PRO A 110 0.58 19.23 -11.44
C PRO A 110 0.51 19.79 -12.87
N SER A 111 1.38 20.74 -13.17
CA SER A 111 1.41 21.48 -14.44
C SER A 111 1.51 20.59 -15.69
N TYR A 112 2.10 19.40 -15.58
CA TYR A 112 2.22 18.44 -16.69
C TYR A 112 0.90 17.72 -17.06
N LEU A 113 -0.14 17.81 -16.22
CA LEU A 113 -1.49 17.33 -16.53
C LEU A 113 -2.44 18.46 -16.94
N GLN A 114 -1.99 19.71 -16.82
CA GLN A 114 -2.72 20.91 -17.23
C GLN A 114 -2.45 21.27 -18.71
N ASP A 115 -2.00 20.31 -19.52
CA ASP A 115 -1.69 20.58 -20.92
C ASP A 115 -3.00 20.87 -21.69
N ARG A 116 -2.99 22.02 -22.36
CA ARG A 116 -4.13 22.67 -23.03
C ARG A 116 -4.57 21.97 -24.31
#